data_AF-A0A6I1KL70-F1
#
_entry.id   AF-A0A6I1KL70-F1
#
_cell.length_a   1.000
_cell.length_b   1.000
_cell.length_c   1.000
_cell.angle_alpha   90.00
_cell.angle_beta   90.00
_cell.angle_gamma   90.00
#
_symmetry.space_group_name_H-M   'P 1'
#
loop_
_entity.id
_entity.type
_entity.pdbx_description
1 polymer ?
#
loop_
_entity_poly.entity_id
_entity_poly.type
_entity_poly.pdbx_seq_one_letter_code
_entity_poly.pdbx_strand_id
1 'polypeptide(L)'
;MKRGLAVVLVVTACFASIQVLHGAEKSGEALFNEYCSACHAQGGNIINPQKTLYRIDRMASGIGKPQDIVKKMRSPGPRMPRFNRNMISDGDALKIGEYIVKTFN
;
A
#
# COMPACT_ATOMS: atom_id res chain seq x y z
N MET A 1 27.56 -13.88 -68.38
CA MET A 1 27.96 -12.83 -67.41
C MET A 1 26.82 -11.83 -67.27
N LYS A 2 26.60 -11.28 -66.05
CA LYS A 2 25.47 -10.41 -65.58
C LYS A 2 24.28 -11.23 -65.05
N ARG A 3 24.20 -11.69 -63.78
CA ARG A 3 24.15 -10.99 -62.46
C ARG A 3 23.06 -9.92 -62.38
N GLY A 4 21.96 -10.22 -61.70
CA GLY A 4 20.92 -9.28 -61.27
C GLY A 4 20.13 -9.91 -60.12
N LEU A 5 20.52 -9.55 -58.91
CA LEU A 5 20.18 -10.14 -57.62
C LEU A 5 18.73 -9.80 -57.21
N ALA A 6 17.94 -10.80 -56.80
CA ALA A 6 16.63 -10.59 -56.20
C ALA A 6 16.79 -9.96 -54.82
N VAL A 7 16.22 -8.77 -54.63
CA VAL A 7 16.14 -8.10 -53.33
C VAL A 7 14.90 -8.62 -52.62
N VAL A 8 15.08 -9.63 -51.76
CA VAL A 8 14.04 -10.08 -50.82
C VAL A 8 14.10 -9.15 -49.60
N LEU A 9 13.15 -8.23 -49.53
CA LEU A 9 12.97 -7.34 -48.39
C LEU A 9 12.35 -8.14 -47.24
N VAL A 10 13.19 -8.71 -46.36
CA VAL A 10 12.75 -9.37 -45.13
C VAL A 10 12.37 -8.28 -44.13
N VAL A 11 11.07 -8.02 -43.99
CA VAL A 11 10.51 -7.12 -42.96
C VAL A 11 10.45 -7.90 -41.65
N THR A 12 11.54 -7.86 -40.87
CA THR A 12 11.58 -8.44 -39.53
C THR A 12 10.87 -7.50 -38.55
N ALA A 13 9.61 -7.78 -38.25
CA ALA A 13 8.87 -7.09 -37.20
C ALA A 13 9.37 -7.54 -35.81
N CYS A 14 10.32 -6.81 -35.24
CA CYS A 14 10.69 -6.93 -33.83
C CYS A 14 9.56 -6.37 -32.96
N PHE A 15 8.63 -7.22 -32.52
CA PHE A 15 7.76 -6.92 -31.40
C PHE A 15 8.58 -6.91 -30.11
N ALA A 16 9.10 -5.74 -29.73
CA ALA A 16 9.69 -5.52 -28.43
C ALA A 16 8.59 -5.51 -27.37
N SER A 17 8.49 -6.58 -26.58
CA SER A 17 7.59 -6.69 -25.44
C SER A 17 7.95 -5.62 -24.40
N ILE A 18 7.10 -4.61 -24.24
CA ILE A 18 7.22 -3.61 -23.17
C ILE A 18 6.94 -4.33 -21.84
N GLN A 19 8.00 -4.72 -21.14
CA GLN A 19 7.92 -5.19 -19.76
C GLN A 19 7.67 -3.96 -18.88
N VAL A 20 6.40 -3.68 -18.55
CA VAL A 20 6.07 -2.68 -17.53
C VAL A 20 6.58 -3.23 -16.20
N LEU A 21 7.70 -2.67 -15.72
CA LEU A 21 8.25 -2.91 -14.38
C LEU A 21 7.23 -2.43 -13.34
N HIS A 22 6.26 -3.28 -13.01
CA HIS A 22 5.44 -3.11 -11.83
C HIS A 22 6.36 -3.41 -10.63
N GLY A 23 6.77 -2.37 -9.91
CA GLY A 23 7.49 -2.54 -8.65
C GLY A 23 6.70 -3.48 -7.74
N ALA A 24 7.39 -4.37 -7.02
CA ALA A 24 6.74 -5.35 -6.17
C ALA A 24 5.80 -4.64 -5.16
N GLU A 25 4.53 -5.01 -5.20
CA GLU A 25 3.49 -4.48 -4.31
C GLU A 25 3.87 -4.78 -2.85
N LYS A 26 3.95 -3.75 -2.00
CA LYS A 26 4.25 -3.94 -0.57
C LYS A 26 3.07 -4.62 0.14
N SER A 27 3.39 -5.48 1.12
CA SER A 27 2.40 -6.09 2.00
C SER A 27 1.86 -5.07 3.02
N GLY A 28 0.68 -5.35 3.59
CA GLY A 28 0.10 -4.52 4.65
C GLY A 28 1.00 -4.41 5.89
N GLU A 29 1.73 -5.48 6.22
CA GLU A 29 2.72 -5.48 7.31
C GLU A 29 3.91 -4.57 7.00
N ALA A 30 4.49 -4.67 5.80
CA ALA A 30 5.62 -3.83 5.40
C ALA A 30 5.23 -2.35 5.42
N LEU A 31 4.05 -2.03 4.88
CA LEU A 31 3.48 -0.68 4.92
C LEU A 31 3.21 -0.22 6.36
N PHE A 32 2.67 -1.08 7.22
CA PHE A 32 2.46 -0.75 8.64
C PHE A 32 3.78 -0.44 9.34
N ASN A 33 4.81 -1.24 9.10
CA ASN A 33 6.13 -1.04 9.69
C ASN A 33 6.76 0.28 9.23
N GLU A 34 6.59 0.64 7.96
CA GLU A 34 7.11 1.89 7.38
C GLU A 34 6.39 3.13 7.90
N TYR A 35 5.06 3.12 8.00
CA TYR A 35 4.26 4.33 8.25
C TYR A 35 3.65 4.44 9.65
N CYS A 36 3.49 3.33 10.38
CA CYS A 36 2.64 3.28 11.58
C CYS A 36 3.41 2.84 12.84
N SER A 37 4.35 1.91 12.70
CA SER A 37 5.00 1.24 13.84
C SER A 37 5.74 2.18 14.79
N ALA A 38 6.26 3.31 14.29
CA ALA A 38 6.95 4.29 15.11
C ALA A 38 6.09 4.83 16.26
N CYS A 39 4.77 4.95 16.06
CA CYS A 39 3.83 5.34 17.12
C CYS A 39 3.04 4.15 17.68
N HIS A 40 2.81 3.13 16.85
CA HIS A 40 1.93 2.00 17.12
C HIS A 40 2.65 0.65 17.18
N ALA A 41 3.86 0.63 17.73
CA ALA A 41 4.65 -0.59 17.89
C ALA A 41 3.83 -1.67 18.60
N GLN A 42 3.80 -2.88 18.02
CA GLN A 42 3.07 -4.04 18.56
C GLN A 42 1.57 -3.78 18.81
N GLY A 43 0.98 -2.79 18.12
CA GLY A 43 -0.41 -2.40 18.26
C GLY A 43 -0.68 -1.38 19.37
N GLY A 44 0.33 -0.96 20.13
CA GLY A 44 0.20 0.06 21.17
C GLY A 44 -0.04 1.47 20.63
N ASN A 45 0.12 2.47 21.48
CA ASN A 45 0.15 3.87 21.07
C ASN A 45 0.98 4.70 22.06
N ILE A 46 2.18 5.10 21.65
CA ILE A 46 3.10 5.88 22.50
C ILE A 46 2.62 7.31 22.76
N ILE A 47 1.73 7.84 21.90
CA ILE A 47 1.21 9.21 21.99
C ILE A 47 0.00 9.28 22.94
N ASN A 48 -0.83 8.24 22.93
CA ASN A 48 -1.95 8.06 23.86
C ASN A 48 -2.18 6.57 24.15
N PRO A 49 -1.74 6.06 25.32
CA PRO A 49 -1.87 4.66 25.70
C PRO A 49 -3.32 4.13 25.76
N GLN A 50 -4.34 4.99 25.84
CA GLN A 50 -5.76 4.59 25.84
C GLN A 50 -6.35 4.47 24.43
N LYS A 51 -5.58 4.78 23.38
CA LYS A 51 -6.02 4.73 21.98
C LYS A 51 -5.13 3.78 21.18
N THR A 52 -5.03 2.54 21.63
CA THR A 52 -4.25 1.52 20.95
C THR A 52 -4.94 1.05 19.66
N LEU A 53 -4.23 0.23 18.90
CA LEU A 53 -4.80 -0.51 17.78
C LEU A 53 -5.44 -1.82 18.23
N TYR A 54 -5.47 -2.21 19.49
CA TYR A 54 -6.16 -3.44 19.89
C TYR A 54 -7.66 -3.32 19.65
N ARG A 55 -8.30 -4.45 19.34
CA ARG A 55 -9.72 -4.50 18.97
C ARG A 55 -10.64 -3.79 19.94
N ILE A 56 -10.46 -3.97 21.25
CA ILE A 56 -11.31 -3.36 22.27
C ILE A 56 -11.32 -1.83 22.12
N ASP A 57 -10.13 -1.21 22.01
CA ASP A 57 -9.99 0.25 21.93
C ASP A 57 -10.50 0.81 20.60
N ARG A 58 -10.19 0.13 19.48
CA ARG A 58 -10.69 0.53 18.17
C ARG A 58 -12.22 0.45 18.12
N MET A 59 -12.79 -0.62 18.66
CA MET A 59 -14.23 -0.85 18.65
C MET A 59 -14.98 0.13 19.56
N ALA A 60 -14.39 0.50 20.70
CA ALA A 60 -14.90 1.57 21.55
C ALA A 60 -14.99 2.92 20.80
N SER A 61 -14.17 3.11 19.77
CA SER A 61 -14.19 4.28 18.87
C SER A 61 -14.96 4.06 17.55
N GLY A 62 -15.66 2.94 17.40
CA GLY A 62 -16.42 2.61 16.19
C GLY A 62 -15.57 2.24 14.97
N ILE A 63 -14.30 1.86 15.16
CA ILE A 63 -13.35 1.52 14.09
C ILE A 63 -13.22 0.00 14.03
N GLY A 64 -14.00 -0.65 13.16
CA GLY A 64 -14.10 -2.12 13.13
C GLY A 64 -13.62 -2.78 11.86
N LYS A 65 -13.67 -2.05 10.74
CA LYS A 65 -13.37 -2.58 9.43
C LYS A 65 -12.12 -1.92 8.85
N PRO A 66 -11.42 -2.58 7.91
CA PRO A 66 -10.28 -1.97 7.23
C PRO A 66 -10.59 -0.58 6.65
N GLN A 67 -11.79 -0.39 6.12
CA GLN A 67 -12.23 0.89 5.56
C GLN A 67 -12.36 2.01 6.62
N ASP A 68 -12.65 1.66 7.88
CA ASP A 68 -12.70 2.64 8.97
C ASP A 68 -11.30 3.12 9.33
N ILE A 69 -10.31 2.22 9.26
CA ILE A 69 -8.89 2.57 9.39
C ILE A 69 -8.47 3.50 8.25
N VAL A 70 -8.84 3.20 7.01
CA VAL A 70 -8.56 4.09 5.86
C VAL A 70 -9.14 5.47 6.10
N LYS A 71 -10.42 5.57 6.50
CA LYS A 71 -11.04 6.86 6.85
C LYS A 71 -10.26 7.58 7.95
N LYS A 72 -9.80 6.84 8.97
CA LYS A 72 -9.01 7.40 10.07
C LYS A 72 -7.65 7.94 9.60
N MET A 73 -6.98 7.24 8.68
CA MET A 73 -5.72 7.72 8.06
C MET A 73 -5.92 9.01 7.26
N ARG A 74 -7.08 9.15 6.57
CA ARG A 74 -7.42 10.35 5.80
C ARG A 74 -7.88 11.52 6.67
N SER A 75 -8.41 11.25 7.86
CA SER A 75 -8.90 12.24 8.82
C SER A 75 -8.53 11.87 10.26
N PRO A 76 -7.24 11.99 10.63
CA PRO A 76 -6.77 11.54 11.94
C PRO A 76 -7.21 12.47 13.06
N GLY A 77 -7.04 12.00 14.31
CA GLY A 77 -7.18 12.87 15.48
C GLY A 77 -5.93 13.74 15.68
N PRO A 78 -5.93 14.63 16.68
CA PRO A 78 -4.76 15.44 17.00
C PRO A 78 -3.55 14.54 17.29
N ARG A 79 -2.36 14.99 16.87
CA ARG A 79 -1.05 14.31 17.04
C ARG A 79 -0.82 13.05 16.18
N MET A 80 -1.79 12.61 15.38
CA MET A 80 -1.55 11.61 14.33
C MET A 80 -1.47 12.33 12.98
N PRO A 81 -0.40 12.15 12.19
CA PRO A 81 -0.27 12.82 10.90
C PRO A 81 -1.33 12.32 9.92
N ARG A 82 -1.75 13.20 9.00
CA ARG A 82 -2.68 12.83 7.94
C ARG A 82 -1.91 12.16 6.80
N PHE A 83 -2.34 10.95 6.44
CA PHE A 83 -1.81 10.23 5.29
C PHE A 83 -2.71 10.53 4.09
N ASN A 84 -2.22 11.34 3.15
CA ASN A 84 -2.96 11.65 1.92
C ASN A 84 -2.71 10.59 0.84
N ARG A 85 -3.48 10.64 -0.26
CA ARG A 85 -3.39 9.65 -1.36
C ARG A 85 -2.05 9.63 -2.09
N ASN A 86 -1.31 10.74 -2.04
CA ASN A 86 0.01 10.84 -2.67
C ASN A 86 1.10 10.17 -1.81
N MET A 87 0.87 10.07 -0.49
CA MET A 87 1.78 9.42 0.44
C MET A 87 1.48 7.93 0.56
N ILE A 88 0.20 7.58 0.72
CA ILE A 88 -0.27 6.19 0.77
C ILE A 88 -1.50 6.11 -0.11
N SER A 89 -1.43 5.31 -1.18
CA SER A 89 -2.55 5.07 -2.11
C SER A 89 -3.77 4.49 -1.37
N ASP A 90 -4.96 4.53 -1.97
CA ASP A 90 -6.15 3.92 -1.33
C ASP A 90 -6.01 2.38 -1.22
N GLY A 91 -5.32 1.74 -2.18
CA GLY A 91 -5.01 0.31 -2.13
C GLY A 91 -4.06 -0.04 -0.99
N ASP A 92 -2.97 0.70 -0.82
CA ASP A 92 -2.01 0.45 0.26
C ASP A 92 -2.60 0.79 1.63
N ALA A 93 -3.42 1.84 1.72
CA ALA A 93 -4.15 2.15 2.94
C ALA A 93 -5.10 1.01 3.33
N LEU A 94 -5.76 0.37 2.34
CA LEU A 94 -6.61 -0.79 2.60
C LEU A 94 -5.81 -1.99 3.11
N LYS A 95 -4.66 -2.29 2.49
CA LYS A 95 -3.75 -3.36 2.97
C LYS A 95 -3.29 -3.13 4.42
N ILE A 96 -2.97 -1.87 4.78
CA ILE A 96 -2.65 -1.50 6.17
C ILE A 96 -3.85 -1.76 7.08
N GLY A 97 -5.05 -1.33 6.68
CA GLY A 97 -6.28 -1.56 7.44
C GLY A 97 -6.58 -3.05 7.67
N GLU A 98 -6.41 -3.87 6.64
CA GLU A 98 -6.57 -5.32 6.72
C GLU A 98 -5.55 -5.96 7.67
N TYR A 99 -4.29 -5.56 7.57
CA TYR A 99 -3.24 -6.01 8.47
C TYR A 99 -3.56 -5.64 9.93
N ILE A 100 -3.94 -4.39 10.21
CA ILE A 100 -4.28 -3.94 11.57
C ILE A 100 -5.45 -4.73 12.17
N VAL A 101 -6.53 -4.91 11.39
CA VAL A 101 -7.72 -5.66 11.86
C VAL A 101 -7.39 -7.12 12.11
N LYS A 102 -6.60 -7.75 11.23
CA LYS A 102 -6.19 -9.16 11.35
C LYS A 102 -5.23 -9.38 12.52
N THR A 103 -4.24 -8.50 12.70
CA THR A 103 -3.11 -8.71 13.62
C THR A 103 -3.44 -8.32 15.06
N PHE A 104 -4.19 -7.22 15.26
CA PHE A 104 -4.52 -6.71 16.60
C PHE A 104 -5.99 -6.94 16.96
N ASN A 105 -6.45 -8.18 16.73
CA ASN A 105 -7.83 -8.62 17.02
C ASN A 105 -8.02 -9.02 18.48
#